data_AF-A0A9P0L195-F1
#
_entry.id   AF-A0A9P0L195-F1
#
_cell.length_a   1.000
_cell.length_b   1.000
_cell.length_c   1.000
_cell.angle_alpha   90.00
_cell.angle_beta   90.00
_cell.angle_gamma   90.00
#
_symmetry.space_group_name_H-M   'P 1'
#
loop_
_entity.id
_entity.type
_entity.pdbx_description
1 polymer ?
#
loop_
_entity_poly.entity_id
_entity_poly.type
_entity_poly.pdbx_seq_one_letter_code
_entity_poly.pdbx_strand_id
1 'polypeptide(L)'
;MRLKLLYTNRYILNFKTRKKLAETLVLSLINYSIAVYFPCLDYVTRYRVQKIQNSCCRFVCGLRKFSHVSKKINELRWLRVDQLFTYNLLILLQRKKSIGHLLIY
;
A
#
# COMPACT_ATOMS: atom_id res chain seq x y z
N MET A 1 2.63 17.31 -0.01
CA MET A 1 2.74 15.82 -0.03
C MET A 1 3.26 15.38 -1.39
N ARG A 2 4.34 14.57 -1.42
CA ARG A 2 5.19 14.26 -2.60
C ARG A 2 4.44 13.82 -3.88
N LEU A 3 3.22 13.28 -3.76
CA LEU A 3 2.35 12.96 -4.88
C LEU A 3 1.97 14.16 -5.77
N LYS A 4 1.82 15.37 -5.21
CA LYS A 4 1.41 16.55 -5.98
C LYS A 4 2.45 16.94 -7.03
N LEU A 5 3.73 16.86 -6.67
CA LEU A 5 4.87 17.09 -7.57
C LEU A 5 4.95 16.02 -8.67
N LEU A 6 4.75 14.75 -8.30
CA LEU A 6 4.71 13.64 -9.26
C LEU A 6 3.58 13.80 -10.27
N TYR A 7 2.40 14.24 -9.82
CA TYR A 7 1.25 14.51 -10.70
C TYR A 7 1.52 15.60 -11.73
N THR A 8 2.27 16.65 -11.37
CA THR A 8 2.66 17.72 -12.31
C THR A 8 3.49 17.15 -13.48
N ASN A 9 4.44 16.28 -13.18
CA ASN A 9 5.34 15.70 -14.18
C ASN A 9 4.81 14.38 -14.78
N ARG A 10 3.51 14.07 -14.61
CA ARG A 10 2.93 12.78 -15.06
C ARG A 10 3.07 12.53 -16.56
N TYR A 11 3.09 13.59 -17.36
CA TYR A 11 3.09 13.53 -18.83
C TYR A 11 4.46 13.13 -19.39
N ILE A 12 5.52 13.39 -18.63
CA ILE A 12 6.91 13.07 -18.99
C ILE A 12 7.24 11.61 -18.62
N LEU A 13 6.43 10.98 -17.75
CA LEU A 13 6.73 9.69 -17.14
C LEU A 13 5.95 8.54 -17.80
N ASN A 14 6.69 7.57 -18.34
CA ASN A 14 6.14 6.30 -18.81
C ASN A 14 5.44 5.53 -17.68
N PHE A 15 4.46 4.69 -18.05
CA PHE A 15 3.67 3.90 -17.09
C PHE A 15 4.55 3.08 -16.13
N LYS A 16 5.59 2.41 -16.65
CA LYS A 16 6.54 1.62 -15.86
C LYS A 16 7.26 2.47 -14.81
N THR A 17 7.70 3.66 -15.19
CA THR A 17 8.38 4.61 -14.29
C THR A 17 7.42 5.14 -13.23
N ARG A 18 6.19 5.51 -13.61
CA ARG A 18 5.16 5.95 -12.66
C ARG A 18 4.85 4.85 -11.64
N LYS A 19 4.70 3.61 -12.10
CA LYS A 19 4.48 2.44 -11.23
C LYS A 19 5.64 2.25 -10.26
N LYS A 20 6.88 2.23 -10.76
CA LYS A 20 8.09 2.06 -9.94
C LYS A 20 8.20 3.15 -8.87
N LEU A 21 8.03 4.42 -9.24
CA LEU A 21 8.08 5.55 -8.31
C LEU A 21 6.97 5.47 -7.25
N ALA A 22 5.75 5.11 -7.67
CA ALA A 22 4.65 4.89 -6.75
C ALA A 22 4.95 3.79 -5.72
N GLU A 23 5.51 2.67 -6.18
CA GLU A 23 5.86 1.53 -5.32
C GLU A 23 6.98 1.88 -4.34
N THR A 24 8.05 2.53 -4.82
CA THR A 24 9.23 2.82 -4.00
C THR A 24 9.06 3.99 -3.06
N LEU A 25 8.20 4.96 -3.36
CA LEU A 25 8.00 6.16 -2.53
C LEU A 25 6.76 6.08 -1.64
N VAL A 26 5.65 5.60 -2.20
CA VAL A 26 4.35 5.64 -1.52
C VAL A 26 4.02 4.29 -0.88
N LEU A 27 4.09 3.19 -1.64
CA LEU A 27 3.78 1.88 -1.07
C LEU A 27 4.80 1.44 -0.02
N SER A 28 6.09 1.74 -0.21
CA SER A 28 7.12 1.47 0.81
C SER A 28 6.77 2.12 2.16
N LEU A 29 6.37 3.39 2.16
CA LEU A 29 5.98 4.13 3.37
C LEU A 29 4.70 3.54 3.98
N ILE A 30 3.70 3.23 3.15
CA ILE A 30 2.46 2.59 3.60
C ILE A 30 2.75 1.24 4.25
N ASN A 31 3.52 0.39 3.59
CA ASN A 31 3.88 -0.94 4.09
C ASN A 31 4.63 -0.85 5.42
N TYR A 32 5.62 0.04 5.52
CA TYR A 32 6.33 0.28 6.77
C TYR A 32 5.39 0.78 7.88
N SER A 33 4.58 1.79 7.59
CA SER A 33 3.64 2.35 8.57
C SER A 33 2.63 1.32 9.07
N ILE A 34 2.11 0.47 8.19
CA ILE A 34 1.16 -0.58 8.59
C ILE A 34 1.88 -1.64 9.42
N ALA A 35 3.10 -2.04 9.06
CA ALA A 35 3.84 -3.03 9.84
C ALA A 35 4.15 -2.55 11.27
N VAL A 36 4.49 -1.27 11.45
CA VAL A 36 4.81 -0.71 12.78
C VAL A 36 3.56 -0.40 13.59
N TYR A 37 2.56 0.24 12.99
CA TYR A 37 1.38 0.76 13.70
C TYR A 37 0.17 -0.18 13.66
N PHE A 38 0.31 -1.39 13.08
CA PHE A 38 -0.78 -2.35 12.90
C PHE A 38 -1.69 -2.53 14.14
N PRO A 39 -1.19 -2.70 15.39
CA PRO A 39 -2.07 -2.99 16.52
C PRO A 39 -2.85 -1.76 17.00
N CYS A 40 -2.42 -0.55 16.64
CA CYS A 40 -2.99 0.71 17.10
C CYS A 40 -3.75 1.47 16.00
N LEU A 41 -3.93 0.84 14.83
CA LEU A 41 -4.43 1.51 13.63
C LEU A 41 -5.97 1.52 13.59
N ASP A 42 -6.54 2.64 14.05
CA ASP A 42 -7.98 2.86 14.00
C ASP A 42 -8.54 2.83 12.55
N TYR A 43 -9.82 2.50 12.44
CA TYR A 43 -10.55 2.47 11.17
C TYR A 43 -10.41 3.76 10.36
N VAL A 44 -10.46 4.93 11.02
CA VAL A 44 -10.32 6.23 10.34
C VAL A 44 -8.96 6.36 9.68
N THR A 45 -7.90 5.92 10.36
CA THR A 45 -6.53 5.97 9.83
C THR A 45 -6.35 4.97 8.69
N ARG A 46 -6.89 3.76 8.81
CA ARG A 46 -6.91 2.76 7.72
C ARG A 46 -7.58 3.32 6.46
N TYR A 47 -8.72 3.98 6.62
CA TYR A 47 -9.43 4.61 5.51
C TYR A 47 -8.61 5.75 4.85
N ARG A 48 -7.90 6.55 5.66
CA ARG A 48 -6.99 7.60 5.13
C ARG A 48 -5.85 6.99 4.32
N VAL A 49 -5.24 5.91 4.79
CA VAL A 49 -4.18 5.18 4.07
C VAL A 49 -4.72 4.59 2.76
N GLN A 50 -5.93 4.02 2.76
CA GLN A 50 -6.58 3.52 1.55
C GLN A 50 -6.83 4.66 0.54
N LYS A 51 -7.21 5.86 0.99
CA LYS A 51 -7.33 7.05 0.13
C LYS A 51 -6.00 7.43 -0.52
N ILE A 52 -4.89 7.35 0.22
CA ILE A 52 -3.54 7.61 -0.33
C ILE A 52 -3.19 6.57 -1.39
N GLN A 53 -3.39 5.28 -1.10
CA GLN A 53 -3.16 4.20 -2.06
C GLN A 53 -4.01 4.37 -3.33
N ASN A 54 -5.29 4.74 -3.17
CA ASN A 54 -6.21 5.01 -4.26
C ASN A 54 -5.73 6.19 -5.12
N SER A 55 -5.24 7.27 -4.51
CA SER A 55 -4.65 8.41 -5.22
C SER A 55 -3.39 8.01 -6.01
N CYS A 56 -2.58 7.12 -5.43
CA CYS A 56 -1.40 6.54 -6.06
C CYS A 56 -1.75 5.66 -7.27
N CYS A 57 -2.76 4.80 -7.13
CA CYS A 57 -3.27 4.01 -8.25
C CYS A 57 -3.78 4.90 -9.40
N ARG A 58 -4.49 5.99 -9.09
CA ARG A 58 -4.92 6.97 -10.10
C ARG A 58 -3.75 7.64 -10.81
N PHE A 59 -2.66 7.92 -10.10
CA PHE A 59 -1.46 8.50 -10.68
C PHE A 59 -0.81 7.55 -11.71
N VAL A 60 -0.64 6.28 -11.31
CA VAL A 60 -0.02 5.26 -12.15
C VAL A 60 -0.87 4.96 -13.38
N CYS A 61 -2.19 4.75 -13.19
CA CYS A 61 -3.11 4.42 -14.27
C CYS A 61 -3.61 5.65 -15.06
N GLY A 62 -3.26 6.88 -14.64
CA GLY A 62 -3.69 8.11 -15.30
C GLY A 62 -5.19 8.41 -15.19
N LEU A 63 -5.89 7.85 -14.20
CA LEU A 63 -7.34 7.92 -14.05
C LEU A 63 -7.83 9.31 -13.60
N ARG A 64 -9.11 9.60 -13.86
CA ARG A 64 -9.79 10.80 -13.32
C ARG A 64 -9.99 10.68 -11.80
N LYS A 65 -10.15 11.84 -11.14
CA LYS A 65 -10.28 11.99 -9.67
C LYS A 65 -11.35 11.08 -9.05
N PHE A 66 -12.47 10.88 -9.75
CA PHE A 66 -13.62 10.10 -9.25
C PHE A 66 -13.75 8.72 -9.89
N SER A 67 -12.77 8.30 -10.70
CA SER A 67 -12.80 6.96 -11.29
C SER A 67 -12.64 5.89 -10.21
N HIS A 68 -13.40 4.80 -10.39
CA HIS A 68 -13.34 3.62 -9.55
C HIS A 68 -11.98 2.92 -9.71
N VAL A 69 -11.29 2.71 -8.59
CA VAL A 69 -9.88 2.24 -8.57
C VAL A 69 -9.72 0.76 -8.27
N SER A 70 -10.73 0.08 -7.71
CA SER A 70 -10.56 -1.30 -7.22
C SER A 70 -10.14 -2.29 -8.30
N LYS A 71 -10.67 -2.16 -9.54
CA LYS A 71 -10.23 -2.99 -10.68
C LYS A 71 -8.76 -2.74 -11.02
N LYS A 72 -8.33 -1.48 -11.05
CA LYS A 72 -6.95 -1.11 -11.38
C LYS A 72 -5.94 -1.47 -10.30
N ILE A 73 -6.34 -1.46 -9.03
CA ILE A 73 -5.51 -1.97 -7.93
C ILE A 73 -5.23 -3.46 -8.13
N ASN A 74 -6.25 -4.25 -8.50
CA ASN A 74 -6.08 -5.67 -8.79
C ASN A 74 -5.20 -5.91 -10.02
N GLU A 75 -5.39 -5.15 -11.11
CA GLU A 75 -4.52 -5.22 -12.29
C GLU A 75 -3.06 -4.88 -11.98
N LEU A 76 -2.82 -3.92 -11.06
CA LEU A 76 -1.48 -3.55 -10.60
C LEU A 76 -0.85 -4.61 -9.68
N ARG A 77 -1.63 -5.62 -9.26
CA ARG A 77 -1.29 -6.63 -8.24
C ARG A 77 -0.94 -6.01 -6.88
N TRP A 78 -1.60 -4.91 -6.54
CA TRP A 78 -1.45 -4.28 -5.24
C TRP A 78 -2.49 -4.82 -4.26
N LEU A 79 -2.07 -5.07 -3.02
CA LEU A 79 -2.97 -5.46 -1.94
C LEU A 79 -3.71 -4.23 -1.42
N ARG A 80 -5.02 -4.34 -1.19
CA ARG A 80 -5.76 -3.31 -0.45
C ARG A 80 -5.23 -3.20 0.99
N VAL A 81 -5.42 -2.05 1.63
CA VAL A 81 -4.91 -1.80 2.98
C VAL A 81 -5.44 -2.82 3.98
N ASP A 82 -6.72 -3.19 3.89
CA ASP A 82 -7.31 -4.22 4.76
C ASP A 82 -6.69 -5.61 4.50
N GLN A 83 -6.41 -5.95 3.24
CA GLN A 83 -5.77 -7.22 2.90
C GLN A 83 -4.31 -7.26 3.37
N LEU A 84 -3.61 -6.13 3.27
CA LEU A 84 -2.25 -5.95 3.75
C LEU A 84 -2.18 -6.06 5.27
N PHE A 85 -3.20 -5.57 5.98
CA PHE A 85 -3.34 -5.75 7.42
C PHE A 85 -3.47 -7.23 7.79
N THR A 86 -4.42 -7.94 7.17
CA THR A 86 -4.61 -9.38 7.40
C THR A 86 -3.35 -10.17 7.07
N TYR A 87 -2.69 -9.82 5.97
CA TYR A 87 -1.43 -10.44 5.56
C TYR A 87 -0.32 -10.27 6.61
N ASN A 88 -0.10 -9.05 7.10
CA ASN A 88 0.90 -8.79 8.13
C ASN A 88 0.57 -9.49 9.45
N LEU A 89 -0.71 -9.54 9.84
CA LEU A 89 -1.17 -10.28 11.01
C LEU A 89 -0.85 -11.78 10.87
N LEU A 90 -1.15 -12.38 9.71
CA LEU A 90 -0.87 -13.79 9.44
C LEU A 90 0.62 -14.10 9.51
N ILE A 91 1.48 -13.27 8.92
CA ILE A 91 2.95 -13.43 9.01
C ILE A 91 3.42 -13.39 10.46
N LEU A 92 2.90 -12.43 11.25
CA LEU A 92 3.29 -12.31 12.65
C LEU A 92 2.89 -13.55 13.46
N LEU A 93 1.69 -14.08 13.24
CA LEU A 93 1.20 -15.29 13.90
C LEU A 93 2.03 -16.52 13.51
N GLN A 94 2.36 -16.67 12.23
CA GLN A 94 3.23 -17.74 11.75
C GLN A 94 4.64 -17.65 12.35
N ARG A 95 5.21 -16.45 12.44
CA ARG A 95 6.53 -16.22 13.05
C ARG A 95 6.54 -16.56 14.54
N LYS A 96 5.50 -16.14 15.29
CA LYS A 96 5.36 -16.52 16.71
C LYS A 96 5.29 -18.05 16.88
N LYS A 97 4.55 -18.75 16.02
CA LYS A 97 4.45 -20.22 16.05
C LYS A 97 5.80 -20.91 15.83
N SER A 98 6.60 -20.43 14.87
CA SER A 98 7.93 -20.97 14.59
C SER A 98 8.93 -20.74 15.73
N ILE A 99 8.90 -19.58 16.38
CA ILE A 99 9.76 -19.29 17.54
C ILE A 99 9.36 -20.12 18.76
N GLY A 100 8.06 -20.33 18.98
CA GLY A 100 7.57 -21.21 20.06
C GLY A 100 8.08 -22.64 19.92
N HIS A 101 8.17 -23.16 18.70
CA HIS A 101 8.74 -24.49 18.44
C HIS A 101 10.26 -24.56 18.71
N LEU A 102 10.99 -23.44 18.60
CA LEU A 102 12.43 -23.34 18.88
C LEU A 102 12.75 -23.17 20.37
N LEU A 103 11.77 -22.80 21.21
CA LEU A 103 11.94 -22.65 22.65
C LEU A 103 11.54 -23.91 23.46
N ILE A 104 11.01 -24.93 22.77
CA ILE A 104 10.59 -26.22 23.36
C ILE A 104 11.66 -27.32 23.16
N TYR A 105 12.76 -26.99 22.46
CA TYR A 105 13.97 -27.80 22.33
C TYR A 105 15.15 -27.07 22.97
#